data_AF-A0A519W645-F1
#
_entry.id   AF-A0A519W645-F1
#
_cell.length_a   1.000
_cell.length_b   1.000
_cell.length_c   1.000
_cell.angle_alpha   90.00
_cell.angle_beta   90.00
_cell.angle_gamma   90.00
#
_symmetry.space_group_name_H-M   'P 1'
#
loop_
_entity.id
_entity.type
_entity.pdbx_description
1 polymer ?
#
loop_
_entity_poly.entity_id
_entity_poly.type
_entity_poly.pdbx_seq_one_letter_code
_entity_poly.pdbx_strand_id
1 'polypeptide(L)'
;GAKRCGDGSVILSTSGSESGYKWYDEASGGLLLSTGSTFITPTLTETTNYYVSAVNTGNCESISRDEVIATVIPIPSSPVASDVNRCGPGKVTLSARPEGDHLTLTSSFAKPALWSAEFPNLYQVVVTLKDGKGVLHQVKQKFGFRTVELRKNDGLYVNGAKIILKGSNRHSFWPETGRTLSHGVHTLDANLMKEMNMNAVRMSHYPPDQDFLDVCDSIGLYVLDELTGWQAKYDTEVGKKLVKELVVRDVNHPSILFWDNGNEGGWNTELDNEYRLYDPQNRTVIHPWEKFNGTDTKHYPDYNAIVKTSASGQEVFFTTEFMHGLYDGGAGAALDDFWSEMLKHPHAAGGFIWAFIDEAVIRTDKNNVYDSDGNHGADGIVGPHREKEASFFTIKEIWSPIYVAPLSMETFNGTVPLENRYSFTNLNQCTFKWKLVNFPKAGDKSTQAIDKFAANLKAPDLKPGEKGNLQLALPKDWKKSDALYLTAYGPDKKEVFTWSWQINQKPLLAPVLDHLSKNSKITVKDAGDIFEVNSDGKIKR
;
A
#
# COMPACT_ATOMS: atom_id res chain seq x y z
N GLY A 1 -37.06 10.25 35.38
CA GLY A 1 -36.02 11.26 35.55
C GLY A 1 -35.27 11.49 34.25
N ALA A 2 -34.47 12.55 34.17
CA ALA A 2 -33.61 12.86 33.03
C ALA A 2 -32.23 13.33 33.53
N LYS A 3 -31.19 13.20 32.70
CA LYS A 3 -29.81 13.50 33.08
C LYS A 3 -29.09 14.36 32.03
N ARG A 4 -28.16 15.21 32.46
CA ARG A 4 -27.26 15.98 31.58
C ARG A 4 -25.90 16.26 32.24
N CYS A 5 -24.90 16.61 31.43
CA CYS A 5 -23.60 17.06 31.93
C CYS A 5 -23.58 18.58 32.07
N GLY A 6 -23.03 19.09 33.18
CA GLY A 6 -22.89 20.52 33.48
C GLY A 6 -24.21 21.26 33.73
N ASP A 7 -24.16 22.60 33.66
CA ASP A 7 -25.26 23.49 34.03
C ASP A 7 -26.29 23.69 32.90
N GLY A 8 -27.58 23.64 33.23
CA GLY A 8 -28.67 23.78 32.24
C GLY A 8 -29.91 22.92 32.50
N SER A 9 -30.85 22.94 31.55
CA SER A 9 -32.18 22.35 31.70
C SER A 9 -32.27 20.90 31.19
N VAL A 10 -33.16 20.11 31.79
CA VAL A 10 -33.61 18.81 31.29
C VAL A 10 -35.12 18.82 31.03
N ILE A 11 -35.60 17.89 30.19
CA ILE A 11 -37.03 17.65 29.99
C ILE A 11 -37.42 16.42 30.80
N LEU A 12 -38.31 16.60 31.76
CA LEU A 12 -38.94 15.52 32.53
C LEU A 12 -40.26 15.15 31.85
N SER A 13 -40.57 13.85 31.79
CA SER A 13 -41.79 13.34 31.18
C SER A 13 -42.50 12.36 32.11
N THR A 14 -43.82 12.32 32.04
CA THR A 14 -44.69 11.43 32.81
C THR A 14 -45.82 10.85 31.94
N SER A 15 -46.39 9.73 32.36
CA SER A 15 -47.48 9.00 31.67
C SER A 15 -48.35 8.25 32.69
N GLY A 16 -49.59 7.88 32.34
CA GLY A 16 -50.50 7.09 33.19
C GLY A 16 -51.82 7.75 33.60
N SER A 17 -51.95 9.07 33.48
CA SER A 17 -53.22 9.81 33.56
C SER A 17 -53.70 10.27 32.18
N GLU A 18 -54.98 10.03 31.89
CA GLU A 18 -55.69 10.52 30.70
C GLU A 18 -56.21 11.95 30.84
N SER A 19 -56.27 12.50 32.07
CA SER A 19 -56.87 13.82 32.32
C SER A 19 -55.87 14.93 32.66
N GLY A 20 -54.59 14.60 32.88
CA GLY A 20 -53.50 15.57 32.97
C GLY A 20 -52.59 15.40 34.19
N TYR A 21 -51.57 16.27 34.28
CA TYR A 21 -50.55 16.25 35.33
C TYR A 21 -50.21 17.66 35.80
N LYS A 22 -49.73 17.75 37.04
CA LYS A 22 -49.19 18.97 37.64
C LYS A 22 -47.82 18.69 38.27
N TRP A 23 -46.86 19.58 38.03
CA TRP A 23 -45.48 19.48 38.48
C TRP A 23 -45.18 20.44 39.63
N TYR A 24 -44.40 19.99 40.61
CA TYR A 24 -44.10 20.72 41.84
C TYR A 24 -42.62 20.59 42.21
N ASP A 25 -42.15 21.53 43.03
CA ASP A 25 -40.80 21.54 43.62
C ASP A 25 -40.70 20.71 44.92
N GLU A 26 -41.82 20.41 45.59
CA GLU A 26 -41.84 19.64 46.84
C GLU A 26 -42.83 18.45 46.82
N ALA A 27 -42.58 17.45 47.67
CA ALA A 27 -43.40 16.24 47.79
C ALA A 27 -44.82 16.50 48.32
N SER A 28 -44.99 17.55 49.13
CA SER A 28 -46.29 18.03 49.63
C SER A 28 -46.22 19.55 49.83
N GLY A 29 -47.25 20.30 49.42
CA GLY A 29 -47.16 21.76 49.40
C GLY A 29 -46.44 22.26 48.14
N GLY A 30 -45.54 23.24 48.29
CA GLY A 30 -44.70 23.75 47.20
C GLY A 30 -45.41 24.60 46.13
N LEU A 31 -44.60 25.07 45.17
CA LEU A 31 -45.06 25.86 44.02
C LEU A 31 -45.48 24.94 42.87
N LEU A 32 -46.60 25.26 42.22
CA LEU A 32 -46.96 24.65 40.94
C LEU A 32 -46.03 25.18 39.84
N LEU A 33 -45.18 24.32 39.30
CA LEU A 33 -44.15 24.67 38.31
C LEU A 33 -44.66 24.60 36.87
N SER A 34 -45.47 23.58 36.56
CA SER A 34 -45.97 23.36 35.20
C SER A 34 -47.16 22.40 35.19
N THR A 35 -47.91 22.38 34.09
CA THR A 35 -48.98 21.42 33.84
C THR A 35 -48.75 20.73 32.50
N GLY A 36 -49.14 19.45 32.42
CA GLY A 36 -48.96 18.62 31.23
C GLY A 36 -47.97 17.46 31.42
N SER A 37 -47.88 16.61 30.41
CA SER A 37 -47.08 15.37 30.44
C SER A 37 -45.57 15.59 30.41
N THR A 38 -45.12 16.83 30.16
CA THR A 38 -43.70 17.20 30.16
C THR A 38 -43.45 18.48 30.95
N PHE A 39 -42.27 18.58 31.55
CA PHE A 39 -41.79 19.75 32.26
C PHE A 39 -40.33 20.03 31.90
N ILE A 40 -40.04 21.24 31.44
CA ILE A 40 -38.67 21.71 31.20
C ILE A 40 -38.19 22.40 32.47
N THR A 41 -37.13 21.87 33.08
CA THR A 41 -36.58 22.46 34.32
C THR A 41 -35.94 23.82 34.05
N PRO A 42 -35.83 24.71 35.04
CA PRO A 42 -34.84 25.79 35.02
C PRO A 42 -33.42 25.26 34.79
N THR A 43 -32.48 26.16 34.53
CA THR A 43 -31.05 25.82 34.52
C THR A 43 -30.65 25.26 35.88
N LEU A 44 -30.29 23.99 35.92
CA LEU A 44 -29.82 23.31 37.13
C LEU A 44 -28.30 23.36 37.19
N THR A 45 -27.75 23.62 38.38
CA THR A 45 -26.31 23.49 38.69
C THR A 45 -26.01 22.26 39.55
N GLU A 46 -27.05 21.61 40.08
CA GLU A 46 -26.96 20.41 40.90
C GLU A 46 -28.18 19.49 40.68
N THR A 47 -28.07 18.24 41.11
CA THR A 47 -29.18 17.28 40.99
C THR A 47 -30.36 17.73 41.83
N THR A 48 -31.52 17.91 41.20
CA THR A 48 -32.72 18.47 41.82
C THR A 48 -33.90 17.49 41.67
N ASN A 49 -34.68 17.34 42.74
CA ASN A 49 -35.87 16.48 42.74
C ASN A 49 -37.10 17.31 42.42
N TYR A 50 -37.92 16.81 41.51
CA TYR A 50 -39.24 17.36 41.18
C TYR A 50 -40.32 16.34 41.47
N TYR A 51 -41.56 16.80 41.59
CA TYR A 51 -42.68 15.95 41.98
C TYR A 51 -43.84 16.13 41.03
N VAL A 52 -44.55 15.06 40.71
CA VAL A 52 -45.67 15.10 39.77
C VAL A 52 -46.93 14.45 40.36
N SER A 53 -48.08 15.12 40.25
CA SER A 53 -49.39 14.55 40.57
C SER A 53 -50.16 14.24 39.29
N ALA A 54 -50.97 13.18 39.34
CA ALA A 54 -51.97 12.87 38.31
C ALA A 54 -53.28 13.58 38.64
N VAL A 55 -53.96 14.09 37.61
CA VAL A 55 -55.27 14.75 37.73
C VAL A 55 -56.33 13.88 37.04
N ASN A 56 -57.53 13.79 37.59
CA ASN A 56 -58.68 13.12 36.95
C ASN A 56 -59.62 14.13 36.23
N THR A 57 -60.69 13.63 35.58
CA THR A 57 -61.67 14.46 34.86
C THR A 57 -62.42 15.46 35.74
N GLY A 58 -62.47 15.24 37.06
CA GLY A 58 -63.02 16.15 38.06
C GLY A 58 -62.00 17.11 38.66
N ASN A 59 -60.80 17.22 38.06
CA ASN A 59 -59.68 18.03 38.54
C ASN A 59 -59.17 17.68 39.96
N CYS A 60 -59.44 16.46 40.43
CA CYS A 60 -58.89 15.95 41.69
C CYS A 60 -57.47 15.42 41.44
N GLU A 61 -56.53 15.84 42.29
CA GLU A 61 -55.13 15.37 42.24
C GLU A 61 -54.93 14.07 43.02
N SER A 62 -53.93 13.28 42.61
CA SER A 62 -53.48 12.11 43.36
C SER A 62 -53.06 12.50 44.79
N ILE A 63 -53.38 11.62 45.76
CA ILE A 63 -53.07 11.85 47.18
C ILE A 63 -51.56 11.95 47.42
N SER A 64 -50.76 11.19 46.66
CA SER A 64 -49.31 11.25 46.65
C SER A 64 -48.79 11.82 45.32
N ARG A 65 -47.65 12.49 45.39
CA ARG A 65 -46.86 12.88 44.22
C ARG A 65 -45.72 11.90 44.03
N ASP A 66 -45.42 11.57 42.77
CA ASP A 66 -44.26 10.75 42.44
C ASP A 66 -43.02 11.63 42.28
N GLU A 67 -41.89 11.18 42.81
CA GLU A 67 -40.60 11.86 42.67
C GLU A 67 -39.99 11.58 41.30
N VAL A 68 -39.50 12.64 40.65
CA VAL A 68 -38.81 12.62 39.37
C VAL A 68 -37.49 13.36 39.51
N ILE A 69 -36.39 12.62 39.47
CA ILE A 69 -35.04 13.17 39.66
C ILE A 69 -34.49 13.76 38.36
N ALA A 70 -34.01 15.00 38.40
CA ALA A 70 -33.25 15.66 37.34
C ALA A 70 -31.76 15.67 37.71
N THR A 71 -30.96 14.82 37.09
CA THR A 71 -29.55 14.59 37.46
C THR A 71 -28.60 15.52 36.69
N VAL A 72 -27.79 16.29 37.43
CA VAL A 72 -26.64 17.04 36.90
C VAL A 72 -25.38 16.22 37.14
N ILE A 73 -24.70 15.84 36.06
CA ILE A 73 -23.41 15.15 36.08
C ILE A 73 -22.30 16.21 36.01
N PRO A 74 -21.37 16.28 36.99
CA PRO A 74 -20.27 17.25 36.97
C PRO A 74 -19.42 17.10 35.70
N ILE A 75 -19.01 18.23 35.12
CA ILE A 75 -18.03 18.22 34.03
C ILE A 75 -16.65 17.93 34.65
N PRO A 76 -15.92 16.91 34.18
CA PRO A 76 -14.54 16.68 34.61
C PRO A 76 -13.65 17.89 34.31
N SER A 77 -12.70 18.21 35.18
CA SER A 77 -11.73 19.28 34.92
C SER A 77 -10.75 18.90 33.80
N SER A 78 -10.02 19.90 33.26
CA SER A 78 -9.09 19.64 32.16
C SER A 78 -7.87 18.85 32.63
N PRO A 79 -7.43 17.81 31.89
CA PRO A 79 -6.24 17.05 32.26
C PRO A 79 -5.00 17.95 32.28
N VAL A 80 -4.12 17.71 33.26
CA VAL A 80 -2.83 18.42 33.39
C VAL A 80 -1.74 17.59 32.72
N ALA A 81 -1.07 18.18 31.72
CA ALA A 81 0.12 17.64 31.05
C ALA A 81 1.25 18.67 31.06
N SER A 82 2.48 18.22 30.84
CA SER A 82 3.66 19.09 30.75
C SER A 82 4.49 18.70 29.53
N ASP A 83 4.91 19.69 28.74
CA ASP A 83 5.75 19.46 27.58
C ASP A 83 7.14 18.96 28.00
N VAL A 84 7.67 17.98 27.26
CA VAL A 84 9.03 17.46 27.43
C VAL A 84 9.71 17.45 26.06
N ASN A 85 10.88 18.07 25.96
CA ASN A 85 11.63 18.15 24.70
C ASN A 85 12.93 17.34 24.78
N ARG A 86 13.34 16.74 23.64
CA ARG A 86 14.65 16.08 23.48
C ARG A 86 15.21 16.30 22.08
N CYS A 87 16.53 16.37 21.98
CA CYS A 87 17.26 16.33 20.71
C CYS A 87 17.94 14.97 20.52
N GLY A 88 17.89 14.42 19.30
CA GLY A 88 18.57 13.16 18.93
C GLY A 88 17.89 11.88 19.44
N PRO A 89 18.49 10.70 19.19
CA PRO A 89 17.90 9.41 19.54
C PRO A 89 17.81 9.20 21.06
N GLY A 90 16.77 8.47 21.47
CA GLY A 90 16.59 7.96 22.83
C GLY A 90 15.15 8.09 23.34
N LYS A 91 14.95 7.87 24.64
CA LYS A 91 13.63 7.83 25.27
C LYS A 91 13.14 9.23 25.66
N VAL A 92 11.87 9.51 25.37
CA VAL A 92 11.08 10.63 25.93
C VAL A 92 9.97 10.00 26.77
N THR A 93 9.72 10.52 27.96
CA THR A 93 8.62 10.05 28.81
C THR A 93 7.67 11.22 29.05
N LEU A 94 6.45 11.09 28.55
CA LEU A 94 5.36 12.03 28.80
C LEU A 94 4.50 11.46 29.94
N SER A 95 3.96 12.33 30.79
CA SER A 95 3.08 11.95 31.90
C SER A 95 1.96 12.96 32.02
N ALA A 96 0.74 12.47 32.17
CA ALA A 96 -0.44 13.29 32.42
C ALA A 96 -1.43 12.52 33.30
N ARG A 97 -2.34 13.25 33.95
CA ARG A 97 -3.43 12.66 34.74
C ARG A 97 -4.75 12.87 33.98
N PRO A 98 -5.50 11.79 33.67
CA PRO A 98 -6.78 11.93 33.00
C PRO A 98 -7.83 12.49 33.96
N GLU A 99 -8.64 13.41 33.46
CA GLU A 99 -9.89 13.86 34.08
C GLU A 99 -11.01 13.70 33.05
N GLY A 100 -11.22 12.49 32.54
CA GLY A 100 -12.19 12.16 31.49
C GLY A 100 -11.91 10.79 30.87
N ASP A 101 -12.74 10.36 29.92
CA ASP A 101 -12.62 9.02 29.32
C ASP A 101 -11.39 8.89 28.39
N HIS A 102 -10.92 10.02 27.82
CA HIS A 102 -9.79 10.08 26.88
C HIS A 102 -8.69 11.05 27.38
N LEU A 103 -7.43 10.76 27.02
CA LEU A 103 -6.26 11.59 27.30
C LEU A 103 -5.37 11.71 26.06
N THR A 104 -5.08 12.94 25.64
CA THR A 104 -4.15 13.21 24.52
C THR A 104 -2.80 13.65 25.06
N LEU A 105 -1.73 13.00 24.61
CA LEU A 105 -0.35 13.38 24.91
C LEU A 105 0.26 14.02 23.67
N THR A 106 0.75 15.25 23.79
CA THR A 106 1.38 16.00 22.70
C THR A 106 2.85 16.26 23.02
N SER A 107 3.72 16.18 22.01
CA SER A 107 5.16 16.47 22.16
C SER A 107 5.74 16.90 20.82
N SER A 108 6.83 17.68 20.87
CA SER A 108 7.61 18.09 19.70
C SER A 108 8.92 17.29 19.62
N PHE A 109 9.32 16.90 18.40
CA PHE A 109 10.57 16.19 18.15
C PHE A 109 11.42 16.97 17.15
N ALA A 110 12.66 17.29 17.53
CA ALA A 110 13.58 18.00 16.65
C ALA A 110 14.23 17.03 15.65
N LYS A 111 14.00 17.24 14.35
CA LYS A 111 14.61 16.49 13.23
C LYS A 111 14.48 14.95 13.39
N PRO A 112 13.26 14.41 13.50
CA PRO A 112 13.07 12.96 13.51
C PRO A 112 13.57 12.34 12.20
N ALA A 113 14.06 11.10 12.26
CA ALA A 113 14.33 10.33 11.06
C ALA A 113 12.99 10.00 10.40
N LEU A 114 12.81 10.44 9.16
CA LEU A 114 11.53 10.29 8.47
C LEU A 114 11.39 8.89 7.88
N TRP A 115 10.17 8.37 7.91
CA TRP A 115 9.79 7.13 7.25
C TRP A 115 9.46 7.40 5.78
N SER A 116 9.96 6.54 4.89
CA SER A 116 9.56 6.43 3.48
C SER A 116 9.80 5.01 2.98
N ALA A 117 9.36 4.69 1.76
CA ALA A 117 9.64 3.39 1.15
C ALA A 117 11.16 3.15 0.88
N GLU A 118 11.98 4.19 0.85
CA GLU A 118 13.45 4.08 0.71
C GLU A 118 14.15 4.04 2.07
N PHE A 119 13.62 4.75 3.07
CA PHE A 119 14.17 4.84 4.42
C PHE A 119 13.07 4.51 5.45
N PRO A 120 12.81 3.22 5.75
CA PRO A 120 11.73 2.79 6.64
C PRO A 120 12.10 2.99 8.12
N ASN A 121 12.40 4.23 8.51
CA ASN A 121 12.74 4.58 9.89
C ASN A 121 11.51 4.45 10.79
N LEU A 122 11.58 3.52 11.75
CA LEU A 122 10.51 3.26 12.71
C LEU A 122 10.91 3.64 14.13
N TYR A 123 9.92 4.10 14.89
CA TYR A 123 9.97 4.38 16.31
C TYR A 123 9.00 3.46 17.04
N GLN A 124 9.21 3.31 18.35
CA GLN A 124 8.32 2.55 19.22
C GLN A 124 7.72 3.49 20.25
N VAL A 125 6.39 3.57 20.30
CA VAL A 125 5.67 4.15 21.44
C VAL A 125 5.31 3.03 22.42
N VAL A 126 5.48 3.31 23.72
CA VAL A 126 5.07 2.43 24.81
C VAL A 126 4.14 3.21 25.71
N VAL A 127 2.84 2.90 25.64
CA VAL A 127 1.81 3.52 26.46
C VAL A 127 1.61 2.66 27.70
N THR A 128 1.73 3.24 28.89
CA THR A 128 1.62 2.50 30.15
C THR A 128 0.58 3.16 31.04
N LEU A 129 -0.48 2.43 31.35
CA LEU A 129 -1.49 2.79 32.34
C LEU A 129 -1.02 2.33 33.72
N LYS A 130 -1.08 3.23 34.71
CA LYS A 130 -0.68 2.96 36.09
C LYS A 130 -1.79 3.34 37.06
N ASP A 131 -1.90 2.61 38.16
CA ASP A 131 -2.56 3.10 39.37
C ASP A 131 -1.49 3.52 40.39
N GLY A 132 -1.92 4.09 41.53
CA GLY A 132 -0.99 4.46 42.62
C GLY A 132 -0.19 3.29 43.21
N LYS A 133 -0.40 2.05 42.75
CA LYS A 133 0.25 0.82 43.22
C LYS A 133 1.18 0.19 42.18
N GLY A 134 1.07 0.54 40.90
CA GLY A 134 1.94 -0.01 39.85
C GLY A 134 1.39 0.13 38.43
N VAL A 135 1.89 -0.71 37.52
CA VAL A 135 1.43 -0.78 36.12
C VAL A 135 0.19 -1.65 36.04
N LEU A 136 -0.90 -1.11 35.50
CA LEU A 136 -2.13 -1.83 35.22
C LEU A 136 -2.12 -2.46 33.82
N HIS A 137 -1.66 -1.71 32.83
CA HIS A 137 -1.67 -2.14 31.43
C HIS A 137 -0.56 -1.46 30.63
N GLN A 138 -0.07 -2.13 29.59
CA GLN A 138 0.93 -1.57 28.69
C GLN A 138 0.65 -2.02 27.25
N VAL A 139 0.70 -1.07 26.32
CA VAL A 139 0.63 -1.30 24.88
C VAL A 139 1.93 -0.80 24.24
N LYS A 140 2.39 -1.52 23.22
CA LYS A 140 3.56 -1.15 22.41
C LYS A 140 3.10 -1.06 20.96
N GLN A 141 3.28 0.09 20.33
CA GLN A 141 2.95 0.30 18.92
C GLN A 141 4.17 0.88 18.17
N LYS A 142 4.47 0.36 16.98
CA LYS A 142 5.47 0.96 16.09
C LYS A 142 4.81 2.04 15.24
N PHE A 143 5.58 3.07 14.89
CA PHE A 143 5.13 4.14 14.01
C PHE A 143 6.31 4.77 13.27
N GLY A 144 6.05 5.54 12.22
CA GLY A 144 7.07 6.26 11.44
C GLY A 144 6.67 7.71 11.25
N PHE A 145 7.61 8.65 11.40
CA PHE A 145 7.35 10.07 11.13
C PHE A 145 7.35 10.31 9.62
N ARG A 146 6.20 10.71 9.06
CA ARG A 146 6.12 11.14 7.67
C ARG A 146 4.97 12.11 7.46
N THR A 147 4.96 12.80 6.34
CA THR A 147 3.77 13.46 5.80
C THR A 147 3.29 12.76 4.52
N VAL A 148 1.98 12.78 4.26
CA VAL A 148 1.39 12.39 2.98
C VAL A 148 0.46 13.50 2.54
N GLU A 149 0.61 13.93 1.30
CA GLU A 149 -0.23 14.98 0.72
C GLU A 149 -0.62 14.57 -0.70
N LEU A 150 -1.93 14.48 -0.95
CA LEU A 150 -2.44 14.55 -2.30
C LEU A 150 -2.70 16.02 -2.64
N ARG A 151 -1.87 16.59 -3.51
CA ARG A 151 -2.05 17.95 -4.01
C ARG A 151 -2.83 17.88 -5.32
N LYS A 152 -4.11 18.28 -5.26
CA LYS A 152 -5.00 18.28 -6.44
C LYS A 152 -4.36 19.08 -7.57
N ASN A 153 -4.37 18.51 -8.78
CA ASN A 153 -3.74 19.08 -9.98
C ASN A 153 -2.23 19.33 -9.84
N ASP A 154 -1.54 18.50 -9.04
CA ASP A 154 -0.07 18.52 -8.94
C ASP A 154 0.49 17.10 -8.76
N GLY A 155 0.15 16.37 -7.70
CA GLY A 155 0.67 15.02 -7.50
C GLY A 155 0.55 14.49 -6.06
N LEU A 156 1.08 13.29 -5.87
CA LEU A 156 1.24 12.65 -4.56
C LEU A 156 2.60 13.00 -3.97
N TYR A 157 2.63 13.41 -2.70
CA TYR A 157 3.84 13.78 -2.00
C TYR A 157 4.00 13.01 -0.69
N VAL A 158 5.22 12.54 -0.44
CA VAL A 158 5.65 11.99 0.86
C VAL A 158 6.86 12.78 1.33
N ASN A 159 6.81 13.35 2.53
CA ASN A 159 7.88 14.18 3.09
C ASN A 159 8.31 15.33 2.14
N GLY A 160 7.36 15.87 1.37
CA GLY A 160 7.60 16.93 0.38
C GLY A 160 8.21 16.48 -0.95
N ALA A 161 8.56 15.20 -1.14
CA ALA A 161 9.01 14.66 -2.42
C ALA A 161 7.83 14.12 -3.23
N LYS A 162 7.76 14.41 -4.54
CA LYS A 162 6.73 13.89 -5.45
C LYS A 162 6.98 12.41 -5.72
N ILE A 163 5.98 11.58 -5.50
CA ILE A 163 6.08 10.11 -5.52
C ILE A 163 5.42 9.55 -6.78
N ILE A 164 6.11 8.60 -7.40
CA ILE A 164 5.59 7.72 -8.43
C ILE A 164 5.44 6.33 -7.83
N LEU A 165 4.21 5.85 -7.72
CA LEU A 165 3.86 4.52 -7.21
C LEU A 165 4.19 3.47 -8.26
N LYS A 166 5.06 2.54 -7.89
CA LYS A 166 5.46 1.38 -8.68
C LYS A 166 4.99 0.18 -7.90
N GLY A 167 3.78 -0.29 -8.18
CA GLY A 167 3.15 -1.31 -7.35
C GLY A 167 2.45 -2.42 -8.11
N SER A 168 1.93 -3.36 -7.35
CA SER A 168 1.09 -4.46 -7.83
C SER A 168 -0.09 -4.68 -6.90
N ASN A 169 -1.16 -5.24 -7.42
CA ASN A 169 -2.29 -5.73 -6.65
C ASN A 169 -1.92 -7.08 -6.01
N ARG A 170 -2.19 -7.24 -4.72
CA ARG A 170 -1.83 -8.45 -3.97
C ARG A 170 -3.04 -9.05 -3.27
N HIS A 171 -3.39 -10.27 -3.65
CA HIS A 171 -4.25 -11.14 -2.86
C HIS A 171 -3.45 -11.92 -1.81
N SER A 172 -4.09 -12.20 -0.66
CA SER A 172 -3.54 -13.10 0.36
C SER A 172 -3.81 -14.55 -0.05
N PHE A 173 -2.82 -15.18 -0.71
CA PHE A 173 -2.96 -16.52 -1.25
C PHE A 173 -1.68 -17.36 -1.21
N TRP A 174 -1.80 -18.64 -0.83
CA TRP A 174 -0.77 -19.66 -0.89
C TRP A 174 -1.38 -21.02 -1.31
N PRO A 175 -0.75 -21.80 -2.22
CA PRO A 175 -1.41 -22.94 -2.87
C PRO A 175 -1.97 -24.01 -1.92
N GLU A 176 -1.23 -24.33 -0.85
CA GLU A 176 -1.60 -25.36 0.12
C GLU A 176 -2.59 -24.89 1.19
N THR A 177 -2.66 -23.58 1.47
CA THR A 177 -3.42 -23.03 2.61
C THR A 177 -4.50 -22.05 2.20
N GLY A 178 -4.65 -21.79 0.90
CA GLY A 178 -5.57 -20.79 0.37
C GLY A 178 -5.24 -19.42 0.94
N ARG A 179 -6.20 -18.81 1.64
CA ARG A 179 -6.06 -17.44 2.16
C ARG A 179 -5.37 -17.32 3.52
N THR A 180 -4.93 -18.43 4.13
CA THR A 180 -4.21 -18.41 5.41
C THR A 180 -2.71 -18.32 5.17
N LEU A 181 -2.11 -17.19 5.53
CA LEU A 181 -0.69 -16.91 5.29
C LEU A 181 0.14 -16.89 6.57
N SER A 182 1.44 -17.07 6.41
CA SER A 182 2.43 -16.93 7.48
C SER A 182 3.25 -15.67 7.29
N HIS A 183 3.88 -15.19 8.37
CA HIS A 183 4.86 -14.10 8.32
C HIS A 183 5.98 -14.32 7.29
N GLY A 184 6.38 -15.58 7.08
CA GLY A 184 7.37 -15.93 6.06
C GLY A 184 6.88 -15.63 4.64
N VAL A 185 5.60 -15.91 4.35
CA VAL A 185 5.01 -15.60 3.03
C VAL A 185 4.84 -14.09 2.85
N HIS A 186 4.37 -13.37 3.88
CA HIS A 186 4.31 -11.91 3.86
C HIS A 186 5.67 -11.27 3.57
N THR A 187 6.70 -11.73 4.26
CA THR A 187 8.08 -11.26 4.08
C THR A 187 8.62 -11.62 2.70
N LEU A 188 8.31 -12.81 2.18
CA LEU A 188 8.71 -13.23 0.83
C LEU A 188 8.10 -12.31 -0.23
N ASP A 189 6.78 -12.13 -0.18
CA ASP A 189 6.03 -11.30 -1.14
C ASP A 189 6.58 -9.86 -1.16
N ALA A 190 6.73 -9.24 0.03
CA ALA A 190 7.26 -7.89 0.15
C ALA A 190 8.71 -7.78 -0.36
N ASN A 191 9.58 -8.76 -0.08
CA ASN A 191 10.94 -8.76 -0.60
C ASN A 191 11.00 -8.90 -2.12
N LEU A 192 10.14 -9.72 -2.72
CA LEU A 192 10.07 -9.89 -4.17
C LEU A 192 9.59 -8.61 -4.86
N MET A 193 8.61 -7.90 -4.28
CA MET A 193 8.22 -6.56 -4.75
C MET A 193 9.41 -5.60 -4.72
N LYS A 194 10.16 -5.53 -3.61
CA LYS A 194 11.37 -4.70 -3.51
C LYS A 194 12.45 -5.11 -4.51
N GLU A 195 12.60 -6.40 -4.77
CA GLU A 195 13.56 -6.92 -5.75
C GLU A 195 13.20 -6.49 -7.18
N MET A 196 11.91 -6.33 -7.50
CA MET A 196 11.42 -5.76 -8.76
C MET A 196 11.46 -4.22 -8.80
N ASN A 197 12.14 -3.57 -7.85
CA ASN A 197 12.19 -2.12 -7.72
C ASN A 197 10.82 -1.45 -7.48
N MET A 198 9.83 -2.21 -7.00
CA MET A 198 8.54 -1.68 -6.55
C MET A 198 8.68 -0.91 -5.24
N ASN A 199 7.77 0.04 -5.04
CA ASN A 199 7.68 0.83 -3.81
C ASN A 199 6.27 0.85 -3.21
N ALA A 200 5.28 0.21 -3.84
CA ALA A 200 3.90 0.25 -3.41
C ALA A 200 3.20 -1.11 -3.60
N VAL A 201 2.11 -1.32 -2.86
CA VAL A 201 1.20 -2.47 -2.99
C VAL A 201 -0.23 -2.02 -2.74
N ARG A 202 -1.17 -2.55 -3.53
CA ARG A 202 -2.60 -2.37 -3.31
C ARG A 202 -3.20 -3.66 -2.78
N MET A 203 -4.02 -3.53 -1.74
CA MET A 203 -4.64 -4.67 -1.05
C MET A 203 -5.99 -5.03 -1.66
N SER A 204 -5.95 -5.52 -2.90
CA SER A 204 -7.13 -6.00 -3.61
C SER A 204 -7.76 -7.20 -2.88
N HIS A 205 -9.06 -7.26 -2.55
CA HIS A 205 -10.02 -6.14 -2.42
C HIS A 205 -10.61 -6.17 -1.02
N TYR A 206 -9.74 -6.14 -0.02
CA TYR A 206 -10.09 -6.31 1.38
C TYR A 206 -8.96 -5.85 2.29
N PRO A 207 -9.26 -5.58 3.59
CA PRO A 207 -8.25 -5.13 4.53
C PRO A 207 -7.09 -6.13 4.59
N PRO A 208 -5.83 -5.67 4.54
CA PRO A 208 -4.66 -6.53 4.63
C PRO A 208 -4.61 -7.27 5.97
N ASP A 209 -3.85 -8.36 5.98
CA ASP A 209 -3.36 -8.95 7.22
C ASP A 209 -2.50 -7.91 7.97
N GLN A 210 -2.75 -7.71 9.27
CA GLN A 210 -1.96 -6.78 10.11
C GLN A 210 -0.46 -7.09 10.06
N ASP A 211 -0.10 -8.38 10.02
CA ASP A 211 1.30 -8.81 9.90
C ASP A 211 1.93 -8.39 8.56
N PHE A 212 1.16 -8.33 7.47
CA PHE A 212 1.65 -7.81 6.20
C PHE A 212 1.88 -6.28 6.26
N LEU A 213 1.01 -5.53 6.95
CA LEU A 213 1.24 -4.10 7.21
C LEU A 213 2.51 -3.86 8.04
N ASP A 214 2.76 -4.67 9.07
CA ASP A 214 3.99 -4.63 9.87
C ASP A 214 5.25 -4.90 9.02
N VAL A 215 5.16 -5.83 8.07
CA VAL A 215 6.22 -6.10 7.09
C VAL A 215 6.44 -4.89 6.17
N CYS A 216 5.37 -4.32 5.60
CA CYS A 216 5.42 -3.14 4.74
C CYS A 216 6.04 -1.93 5.45
N ASP A 217 5.67 -1.68 6.70
CA ASP A 217 6.27 -0.65 7.54
C ASP A 217 7.76 -0.85 7.73
N SER A 218 8.18 -2.10 7.96
CA SER A 218 9.57 -2.46 8.30
C SER A 218 10.51 -2.45 7.09
N ILE A 219 10.01 -2.85 5.91
CA ILE A 219 10.81 -2.93 4.69
C ILE A 219 10.70 -1.67 3.81
N GLY A 220 9.67 -0.86 4.02
CA GLY A 220 9.38 0.32 3.22
C GLY A 220 8.64 -0.04 1.92
N LEU A 221 7.34 -0.28 2.05
CA LEU A 221 6.36 -0.30 0.96
C LEU A 221 5.20 0.63 1.30
N TYR A 222 4.75 1.40 0.32
CA TYR A 222 3.52 2.19 0.40
C TYR A 222 2.31 1.29 0.20
N VAL A 223 1.24 1.50 0.96
CA VAL A 223 0.05 0.64 0.93
C VAL A 223 -1.19 1.47 0.57
N LEU A 224 -2.00 0.92 -0.33
CA LEU A 224 -3.43 1.27 -0.48
C LEU A 224 -4.22 0.25 0.30
N ASP A 225 -4.90 0.69 1.36
CA ASP A 225 -5.63 -0.17 2.30
C ASP A 225 -7.13 -0.10 1.98
N GLU A 226 -7.70 -1.24 1.61
CA GLU A 226 -8.99 -1.31 0.94
C GLU A 226 -10.08 -1.91 1.82
N LEU A 227 -11.17 -1.16 2.00
CA LEU A 227 -12.41 -1.71 2.54
C LEU A 227 -12.95 -2.76 1.57
N THR A 228 -13.39 -3.92 2.09
CA THR A 228 -13.99 -4.95 1.23
C THR A 228 -15.18 -4.42 0.44
N GLY A 229 -15.21 -4.76 -0.84
CA GLY A 229 -16.26 -4.42 -1.79
C GLY A 229 -15.70 -4.58 -3.19
N TRP A 230 -16.43 -5.28 -4.07
CA TRP A 230 -15.99 -5.44 -5.47
C TRP A 230 -17.06 -4.91 -6.41
N GLN A 231 -17.84 -5.71 -7.12
CA GLN A 231 -18.91 -5.16 -7.95
C GLN A 231 -20.19 -4.85 -7.16
N ALA A 232 -20.20 -5.16 -5.87
CA ALA A 232 -21.28 -4.89 -4.93
C ALA A 232 -20.73 -4.21 -3.68
N LYS A 233 -21.46 -3.19 -3.22
CA LYS A 233 -21.13 -2.43 -2.02
C LYS A 233 -21.83 -2.99 -0.79
N TYR A 234 -21.24 -2.76 0.38
CA TYR A 234 -21.98 -2.89 1.63
C TYR A 234 -23.09 -1.84 1.74
N ASP A 235 -24.17 -2.21 2.41
CA ASP A 235 -25.14 -1.21 2.87
C ASP A 235 -24.47 -0.22 3.83
N THR A 236 -25.08 0.95 4.00
CA THR A 236 -24.47 2.05 4.77
C THR A 236 -24.35 1.72 6.26
N GLU A 237 -25.30 0.99 6.85
CA GLU A 237 -25.25 0.71 8.29
C GLU A 237 -24.09 -0.24 8.62
N VAL A 238 -23.92 -1.30 7.83
CA VAL A 238 -22.81 -2.25 7.96
C VAL A 238 -21.50 -1.57 7.56
N GLY A 239 -21.49 -0.85 6.44
CA GLY A 239 -20.32 -0.15 5.92
C GLY A 239 -19.71 0.81 6.94
N LYS A 240 -20.52 1.60 7.66
CA LYS A 240 -20.02 2.50 8.72
C LYS A 240 -19.29 1.75 9.85
N LYS A 241 -19.79 0.58 10.23
CA LYS A 241 -19.15 -0.28 11.24
C LYS A 241 -17.82 -0.80 10.71
N LEU A 242 -17.79 -1.29 9.47
CA LEU A 242 -16.57 -1.83 8.87
C LEU A 242 -15.49 -0.77 8.62
N VAL A 243 -15.86 0.44 8.18
CA VAL A 243 -14.91 1.57 8.06
C VAL A 243 -14.29 1.91 9.41
N LYS A 244 -15.09 1.94 10.49
CA LYS A 244 -14.58 2.15 11.84
C LYS A 244 -13.55 1.08 12.22
N GLU A 245 -13.89 -0.19 12.05
CA GLU A 245 -13.00 -1.29 12.44
C GLU A 245 -11.71 -1.30 11.61
N LEU A 246 -11.79 -1.07 10.30
CA LEU A 246 -10.62 -0.95 9.42
C LEU A 246 -9.70 0.18 9.88
N VAL A 247 -10.22 1.40 9.97
CA VAL A 247 -9.39 2.57 10.26
C VAL A 247 -8.83 2.50 11.67
N VAL A 248 -9.63 2.16 12.69
CA VAL A 248 -9.14 2.07 14.07
C VAL A 248 -8.04 1.02 14.22
N ARG A 249 -8.11 -0.10 13.49
CA ARG A 249 -7.10 -1.15 13.48
C ARG A 249 -5.80 -0.65 12.86
N ASP A 250 -5.86 0.02 11.70
CA ASP A 250 -4.70 0.18 10.83
C ASP A 250 -4.09 1.61 10.79
N VAL A 251 -4.78 2.62 11.35
CA VAL A 251 -4.42 4.04 11.25
C VAL A 251 -2.98 4.41 11.66
N ASN A 252 -2.36 3.61 12.53
CA ASN A 252 -1.02 3.83 13.05
C ASN A 252 0.10 3.37 12.10
N HIS A 253 -0.22 2.63 11.03
CA HIS A 253 0.78 2.17 10.07
C HIS A 253 1.29 3.32 9.19
N PRO A 254 2.61 3.66 9.22
CA PRO A 254 3.18 4.63 8.31
C PRO A 254 3.15 4.16 6.85
N SER A 255 3.02 2.88 6.53
CA SER A 255 2.92 2.42 5.15
C SER A 255 1.69 2.90 4.38
N ILE A 256 0.53 3.05 5.04
CA ILE A 256 -0.75 3.35 4.40
C ILE A 256 -0.81 4.78 3.86
N LEU A 257 -0.90 4.96 2.55
CA LEU A 257 -1.03 6.28 1.91
C LEU A 257 -2.48 6.70 1.67
N PHE A 258 -3.33 5.74 1.33
CA PHE A 258 -4.72 5.96 0.97
C PHE A 258 -5.61 4.93 1.65
N TRP A 259 -6.87 5.31 1.81
CA TRP A 259 -7.96 4.38 2.07
C TRP A 259 -8.75 4.17 0.80
N ASP A 260 -8.99 2.93 0.42
CA ASP A 260 -9.74 2.58 -0.78
C ASP A 260 -11.15 2.15 -0.33
N ASN A 261 -12.18 2.83 -0.81
CA ASN A 261 -13.56 2.52 -0.42
C ASN A 261 -14.17 1.43 -1.30
N GLY A 262 -13.63 0.22 -1.29
CA GLY A 262 -14.06 -0.86 -2.20
C GLY A 262 -13.46 -0.72 -3.60
N ASN A 263 -13.83 -1.65 -4.49
CA ASN A 263 -13.32 -1.75 -5.86
C ASN A 263 -14.47 -1.63 -6.88
N GLU A 264 -14.17 -1.48 -8.15
CA GLU A 264 -15.06 -1.68 -9.31
C GLU A 264 -16.60 -1.49 -9.17
N GLY A 265 -17.06 -0.37 -8.62
CA GLY A 265 -18.47 -0.01 -8.45
C GLY A 265 -19.08 -0.44 -7.10
N GLY A 266 -18.33 -1.18 -6.28
CA GLY A 266 -18.68 -1.61 -4.94
C GLY A 266 -18.29 -0.63 -3.84
N TRP A 267 -17.96 0.62 -4.20
CA TRP A 267 -17.89 1.70 -3.24
C TRP A 267 -19.28 2.15 -2.81
N ASN A 268 -19.38 2.52 -1.54
CA ASN A 268 -20.55 3.23 -1.03
C ASN A 268 -20.16 4.67 -0.71
N THR A 269 -20.62 5.62 -1.52
CA THR A 269 -20.30 7.05 -1.39
C THR A 269 -20.81 7.66 -0.08
N GLU A 270 -21.79 7.04 0.58
CA GLU A 270 -22.23 7.44 1.92
C GLU A 270 -21.18 7.18 3.00
N LEU A 271 -20.13 6.39 2.70
CA LEU A 271 -19.02 6.06 3.60
C LEU A 271 -17.79 6.96 3.43
N ASP A 272 -17.70 7.75 2.36
CA ASP A 272 -16.48 8.51 2.02
C ASP A 272 -16.01 9.43 3.15
N ASN A 273 -16.97 9.96 3.90
CA ASN A 273 -16.75 10.90 4.99
C ASN A 273 -16.61 10.22 6.36
N GLU A 274 -16.79 8.91 6.44
CA GLU A 274 -16.69 8.14 7.68
C GLU A 274 -15.23 7.88 8.06
N TYR A 275 -14.34 7.70 7.06
CA TYR A 275 -12.90 7.47 7.29
C TYR A 275 -12.27 8.57 8.15
N ARG A 276 -12.55 9.84 7.87
CA ARG A 276 -12.02 11.00 8.62
C ARG A 276 -12.53 11.11 10.06
N LEU A 277 -13.58 10.36 10.44
CA LEU A 277 -14.01 10.29 11.84
C LEU A 277 -13.00 9.52 12.70
N TYR A 278 -12.23 8.63 12.07
CA TYR A 278 -11.33 7.70 12.75
C TYR A 278 -9.86 7.89 12.35
N ASP A 279 -9.56 8.51 11.21
CA ASP A 279 -8.19 8.83 10.78
C ASP A 279 -7.80 10.27 11.16
N PRO A 280 -6.98 10.49 12.21
CA PRO A 280 -6.53 11.82 12.61
C PRO A 280 -5.54 12.45 11.62
N GLN A 281 -4.97 11.68 10.69
CA GLN A 281 -4.13 12.21 9.60
C GLN A 281 -4.98 12.73 8.43
N ASN A 282 -6.27 12.40 8.39
CA ASN A 282 -7.18 12.76 7.32
C ASN A 282 -6.62 12.37 5.94
N ARG A 283 -6.11 11.13 5.82
CA ARG A 283 -5.60 10.60 4.55
C ARG A 283 -6.69 10.61 3.49
N THR A 284 -6.26 10.71 2.23
CA THR A 284 -7.17 10.72 1.08
C THR A 284 -7.87 9.36 0.95
N VAL A 285 -9.19 9.41 0.82
CA VAL A 285 -10.02 8.27 0.38
C VAL A 285 -10.11 8.29 -1.14
N ILE A 286 -9.88 7.14 -1.78
CA ILE A 286 -10.00 6.95 -3.23
C ILE A 286 -11.05 5.87 -3.56
N HIS A 287 -11.56 5.91 -4.79
CA HIS A 287 -12.39 4.85 -5.38
C HIS A 287 -11.60 4.24 -6.53
N PRO A 288 -10.93 3.09 -6.34
CA PRO A 288 -10.31 2.32 -7.42
C PRO A 288 -11.24 2.22 -8.63
N TRP A 289 -10.72 2.35 -9.85
CA TRP A 289 -11.46 2.48 -11.13
C TRP A 289 -12.08 3.85 -11.46
N GLU A 290 -12.33 4.73 -10.48
CA GLU A 290 -13.08 5.99 -10.67
C GLU A 290 -12.21 7.26 -10.52
N LYS A 291 -12.68 8.35 -11.16
CA LYS A 291 -12.24 9.71 -10.85
C LYS A 291 -12.94 10.22 -9.61
N PHE A 292 -12.24 10.22 -8.48
CA PHE A 292 -12.80 10.62 -7.20
C PHE A 292 -11.77 11.40 -6.37
N ASN A 293 -12.24 12.36 -5.57
CA ASN A 293 -11.41 13.13 -4.62
C ASN A 293 -10.11 13.76 -5.18
N GLY A 294 -10.07 14.06 -6.49
CA GLY A 294 -8.90 14.65 -7.15
C GLY A 294 -7.88 13.64 -7.68
N THR A 295 -8.22 12.35 -7.71
CA THR A 295 -7.45 11.27 -8.34
C THR A 295 -8.19 10.71 -9.54
N ASP A 296 -7.45 10.26 -10.55
CA ASP A 296 -7.94 9.42 -11.64
C ASP A 296 -7.28 8.04 -11.51
N THR A 297 -8.07 7.05 -11.09
CA THR A 297 -7.57 5.72 -10.72
C THR A 297 -7.94 4.60 -11.68
N LYS A 298 -8.28 4.96 -12.93
CA LYS A 298 -8.85 4.07 -13.93
C LYS A 298 -8.17 2.70 -14.01
N HIS A 299 -8.99 1.65 -14.03
CA HIS A 299 -8.58 0.28 -14.35
C HIS A 299 -8.47 0.06 -15.86
N TYR A 300 -7.44 -0.69 -16.25
CA TYR A 300 -7.18 -1.17 -17.61
C TYR A 300 -7.47 -0.15 -18.72
N PRO A 301 -7.00 1.12 -18.59
CA PRO A 301 -7.12 2.05 -19.69
C PRO A 301 -6.32 1.51 -20.88
N ASP A 302 -6.92 1.48 -22.06
CA ASP A 302 -6.16 1.20 -23.27
C ASP A 302 -5.10 2.30 -23.54
N TYR A 303 -4.16 2.02 -24.44
CA TYR A 303 -3.07 2.94 -24.72
C TYR A 303 -3.55 4.32 -25.21
N ASN A 304 -4.63 4.38 -26.00
CA ASN A 304 -5.17 5.65 -26.50
C ASN A 304 -5.82 6.47 -25.37
N ALA A 305 -6.47 5.80 -24.42
CA ALA A 305 -6.97 6.42 -23.21
C ALA A 305 -5.83 7.00 -22.38
N ILE A 306 -4.71 6.28 -22.22
CA ILE A 306 -3.50 6.78 -21.56
C ILE A 306 -2.93 8.01 -22.26
N VAL A 307 -2.82 8.00 -23.60
CA VAL A 307 -2.36 9.18 -24.37
C VAL A 307 -3.26 10.38 -24.13
N LYS A 308 -4.58 10.20 -24.16
CA LYS A 308 -5.55 11.27 -23.93
C LYS A 308 -5.46 11.82 -22.50
N THR A 309 -5.40 10.94 -21.51
CA THR A 309 -5.30 11.31 -20.09
C THR A 309 -3.97 12.02 -19.83
N SER A 310 -2.86 11.53 -20.38
CA SER A 310 -1.54 12.16 -20.20
C SER A 310 -1.46 13.56 -20.81
N ALA A 311 -2.20 13.82 -21.91
CA ALA A 311 -2.23 15.11 -22.56
C ALA A 311 -3.16 16.15 -21.91
N SER A 312 -4.24 15.72 -21.25
CA SER A 312 -5.34 16.62 -20.86
C SER A 312 -5.93 16.41 -19.46
N GLY A 313 -5.60 15.30 -18.79
CA GLY A 313 -6.03 14.99 -17.44
C GLY A 313 -5.59 16.07 -16.44
N GLN A 314 -6.46 16.34 -15.47
CA GLN A 314 -6.20 17.34 -14.43
C GLN A 314 -5.99 16.70 -13.07
N GLU A 315 -6.63 15.57 -12.82
CA GLU A 315 -6.50 14.83 -11.57
C GLU A 315 -5.08 14.26 -11.40
N VAL A 316 -4.74 13.90 -10.16
CA VAL A 316 -3.54 13.10 -9.90
C VAL A 316 -3.76 11.71 -10.48
N PHE A 317 -2.94 11.31 -11.44
CA PHE A 317 -3.22 10.15 -12.28
C PHE A 317 -2.36 8.96 -11.88
N PHE A 318 -3.00 7.87 -11.45
CA PHE A 318 -2.35 6.58 -11.23
C PHE A 318 -3.33 5.43 -11.34
N THR A 319 -3.03 4.40 -12.13
CA THR A 319 -3.95 3.27 -12.32
C THR A 319 -3.96 2.35 -11.10
N THR A 320 -5.13 2.02 -10.56
CA THR A 320 -5.23 1.04 -9.45
C THR A 320 -5.18 -0.41 -9.96
N GLU A 321 -5.42 -0.61 -11.26
CA GLU A 321 -5.16 -1.86 -12.00
C GLU A 321 -4.74 -1.55 -13.45
N PHE A 322 -3.64 -2.11 -13.93
CA PHE A 322 -3.23 -2.10 -15.34
C PHE A 322 -2.28 -3.28 -15.66
N MET A 323 -1.97 -3.52 -16.93
CA MET A 323 -1.06 -4.59 -17.38
C MET A 323 -1.46 -5.98 -16.84
N HIS A 324 -2.63 -6.47 -17.22
CA HIS A 324 -3.16 -7.75 -16.77
C HIS A 324 -2.32 -8.92 -17.29
N GLY A 325 -1.71 -9.71 -16.38
CA GLY A 325 -0.78 -10.79 -16.74
C GLY A 325 -1.31 -11.78 -17.79
N LEU A 326 -2.56 -12.22 -17.64
CA LEU A 326 -3.23 -13.11 -18.58
C LEU A 326 -3.62 -12.47 -19.92
N TYR A 327 -4.24 -11.28 -19.90
CA TYR A 327 -4.87 -10.70 -21.09
C TYR A 327 -3.94 -9.82 -21.93
N ASP A 328 -2.85 -9.30 -21.34
CA ASP A 328 -1.91 -8.39 -22.00
C ASP A 328 -0.61 -9.09 -22.45
N GLY A 329 -0.59 -10.43 -22.48
CA GLY A 329 0.55 -11.23 -22.93
C GLY A 329 1.71 -11.27 -21.93
N GLY A 330 1.40 -11.12 -20.64
CA GLY A 330 2.33 -10.98 -19.53
C GLY A 330 2.40 -9.54 -19.02
N ALA A 331 2.46 -9.38 -17.69
CA ALA A 331 2.47 -8.07 -17.03
C ALA A 331 3.63 -7.13 -17.48
N GLY A 332 4.71 -7.69 -18.03
CA GLY A 332 5.84 -6.91 -18.56
C GLY A 332 5.75 -6.53 -20.04
N ALA A 333 4.83 -7.09 -20.83
CA ALA A 333 4.94 -7.13 -22.29
C ALA A 333 4.95 -5.75 -22.97
N ALA A 334 4.07 -4.84 -22.54
CA ALA A 334 3.97 -3.46 -23.03
C ALA A 334 4.23 -2.41 -21.93
N LEU A 335 4.82 -2.84 -20.81
CA LEU A 335 4.94 -1.98 -19.62
C LEU A 335 5.74 -0.70 -19.92
N ASP A 336 6.81 -0.77 -20.71
CA ASP A 336 7.67 0.41 -20.99
C ASP A 336 6.91 1.49 -21.76
N ASP A 337 6.11 1.09 -22.76
CA ASP A 337 5.30 2.01 -23.58
C ASP A 337 4.24 2.71 -22.72
N PHE A 338 3.46 1.92 -21.96
CA PHE A 338 2.43 2.46 -21.07
C PHE A 338 3.04 3.35 -19.99
N TRP A 339 4.07 2.86 -19.31
CA TRP A 339 4.74 3.58 -18.23
C TRP A 339 5.33 4.91 -18.73
N SER A 340 6.03 4.89 -19.87
CA SER A 340 6.63 6.08 -20.47
C SER A 340 5.59 7.11 -20.90
N GLU A 341 4.43 6.69 -21.40
CA GLU A 341 3.33 7.60 -21.73
C GLU A 341 2.67 8.17 -20.46
N MET A 342 2.34 7.32 -19.48
CA MET A 342 1.75 7.74 -18.20
C MET A 342 2.59 8.82 -17.50
N LEU A 343 3.92 8.67 -17.50
CA LEU A 343 4.83 9.63 -16.88
C LEU A 343 4.94 10.98 -17.60
N LYS A 344 4.36 11.14 -18.79
CA LYS A 344 4.24 12.46 -19.44
C LYS A 344 3.15 13.31 -18.80
N HIS A 345 2.19 12.71 -18.09
CA HIS A 345 1.16 13.46 -17.38
C HIS A 345 1.83 14.35 -16.31
N PRO A 346 1.53 15.67 -16.26
CA PRO A 346 2.15 16.57 -15.30
C PRO A 346 1.90 16.21 -13.83
N HIS A 347 0.86 15.41 -13.56
CA HIS A 347 0.39 14.99 -12.25
C HIS A 347 0.42 13.47 -12.09
N ALA A 348 1.27 12.78 -12.88
CA ALA A 348 1.47 11.35 -12.76
C ALA A 348 1.87 10.96 -11.32
N ALA A 349 1.28 9.89 -10.84
CA ALA A 349 1.57 9.27 -9.55
C ALA A 349 1.79 7.74 -9.66
N GLY A 350 1.90 7.18 -10.88
CA GLY A 350 2.32 5.80 -11.11
C GLY A 350 1.17 4.81 -11.36
N GLY A 351 1.25 3.59 -10.85
CA GLY A 351 0.19 2.58 -11.03
C GLY A 351 0.47 1.22 -10.38
N PHE A 352 -0.53 0.34 -10.45
CA PHE A 352 -0.52 -0.99 -9.82
C PHE A 352 -0.84 -2.10 -10.82
N ILE A 353 0.14 -2.96 -11.09
CA ILE A 353 0.01 -4.10 -12.02
C ILE A 353 -0.99 -5.13 -11.48
N TRP A 354 -1.82 -5.69 -12.35
CA TRP A 354 -2.68 -6.84 -12.04
C TRP A 354 -2.09 -8.17 -12.56
N ALA A 355 -1.74 -9.13 -11.72
CA ALA A 355 -1.65 -9.11 -10.26
C ALA A 355 -0.29 -9.65 -9.79
N PHE A 356 -0.02 -9.64 -8.48
CA PHE A 356 1.29 -10.04 -7.97
C PHE A 356 1.55 -11.54 -8.15
N ILE A 357 0.58 -12.41 -7.88
CA ILE A 357 0.74 -13.88 -7.78
C ILE A 357 -0.34 -14.61 -8.57
N ASP A 358 0.01 -15.78 -9.11
CA ASP A 358 -0.98 -16.75 -9.57
C ASP A 358 -1.74 -17.37 -8.38
N GLU A 359 -3.06 -17.32 -8.42
CA GLU A 359 -3.96 -17.94 -7.45
C GLU A 359 -4.41 -19.32 -7.91
N ALA A 360 -3.63 -20.35 -7.56
CA ALA A 360 -3.97 -21.74 -7.83
C ALA A 360 -3.93 -22.61 -6.57
N VAL A 361 -5.07 -23.17 -6.14
CA VAL A 361 -5.13 -24.06 -4.97
C VAL A 361 -4.64 -25.45 -5.37
N ILE A 362 -3.87 -26.11 -4.51
CA ILE A 362 -3.48 -27.51 -4.73
C ILE A 362 -4.65 -28.44 -4.40
N ARG A 363 -5.13 -29.15 -5.42
CA ARG A 363 -6.18 -30.17 -5.32
C ARG A 363 -5.59 -31.52 -4.96
N THR A 364 -5.48 -31.80 -3.67
CA THR A 364 -5.01 -33.11 -3.17
C THR A 364 -5.93 -34.27 -3.59
N ASP A 365 -7.21 -33.98 -3.85
CA ASP A 365 -8.19 -34.92 -4.43
C ASP A 365 -7.96 -35.20 -5.92
N LYS A 366 -7.12 -34.40 -6.61
CA LYS A 366 -6.81 -34.50 -8.03
C LYS A 366 -5.30 -34.65 -8.27
N ASN A 367 -4.63 -35.54 -7.55
CA ASN A 367 -3.19 -35.78 -7.70
C ASN A 367 -2.32 -34.51 -7.58
N ASN A 368 -2.69 -33.59 -6.68
CA ASN A 368 -1.99 -32.33 -6.43
C ASN A 368 -1.91 -31.38 -7.64
N VAL A 369 -2.93 -31.39 -8.51
CA VAL A 369 -3.05 -30.41 -9.60
C VAL A 369 -3.28 -29.02 -9.00
N TYR A 370 -2.63 -28.01 -9.59
CA TYR A 370 -2.89 -26.59 -9.35
C TYR A 370 -4.20 -26.19 -10.05
N ASP A 371 -5.16 -25.70 -9.28
CA ASP A 371 -6.50 -25.32 -9.73
C ASP A 371 -6.68 -23.81 -9.61
N SER A 372 -6.49 -23.12 -10.73
CA SER A 372 -6.65 -21.68 -10.93
C SER A 372 -7.99 -21.32 -11.57
N ASP A 373 -9.01 -22.18 -11.43
CA ASP A 373 -10.27 -22.07 -12.18
C ASP A 373 -10.03 -21.96 -13.70
N GLY A 374 -9.41 -22.99 -14.26
CA GLY A 374 -8.91 -22.93 -15.63
C GLY A 374 -7.71 -21.98 -15.71
N ASN A 375 -7.84 -20.86 -16.42
CA ASN A 375 -6.80 -19.85 -16.53
C ASN A 375 -7.12 -18.54 -15.79
N HIS A 376 -8.26 -18.43 -15.11
CA HIS A 376 -8.70 -17.16 -14.52
C HIS A 376 -7.80 -16.66 -13.38
N GLY A 377 -7.19 -17.57 -12.61
CA GLY A 377 -6.24 -17.24 -11.54
C GLY A 377 -4.76 -17.35 -11.93
N ALA A 378 -4.44 -17.47 -13.21
CA ALA A 378 -3.06 -17.55 -13.71
C ALA A 378 -2.64 -16.22 -14.38
N ASP A 379 -2.68 -15.14 -13.62
CA ASP A 379 -2.48 -13.76 -14.05
C ASP A 379 -1.39 -13.00 -13.27
N GLY A 380 -0.58 -13.72 -12.49
CA GLY A 380 0.47 -13.20 -11.65
C GLY A 380 1.73 -12.72 -12.38
N ILE A 381 2.54 -11.93 -11.68
CA ILE A 381 3.93 -11.64 -12.07
C ILE A 381 4.85 -12.82 -11.67
N VAL A 382 4.47 -13.54 -10.62
CA VAL A 382 5.12 -14.75 -10.14
C VAL A 382 4.13 -15.89 -10.03
N GLY A 383 4.63 -17.11 -10.18
CA GLY A 383 3.83 -18.33 -10.06
C GLY A 383 3.28 -18.57 -8.65
N PRO A 384 2.50 -19.64 -8.44
CA PRO A 384 1.79 -19.89 -7.18
C PRO A 384 2.73 -20.02 -5.96
N HIS A 385 3.95 -20.53 -6.15
CA HIS A 385 5.00 -20.63 -5.13
C HIS A 385 6.08 -19.56 -5.30
N ARG A 386 5.74 -18.45 -5.96
CA ARG A 386 6.58 -17.26 -6.19
C ARG A 386 7.73 -17.52 -7.16
N GLU A 387 7.57 -18.48 -8.06
CA GLU A 387 8.47 -18.67 -9.19
C GLU A 387 8.54 -17.38 -10.02
N LYS A 388 9.76 -16.88 -10.25
CA LYS A 388 9.95 -15.66 -11.03
C LYS A 388 9.71 -15.94 -12.50
N GLU A 389 8.73 -15.27 -13.09
CA GLU A 389 8.45 -15.35 -14.51
C GLU A 389 9.17 -14.27 -15.31
N ALA A 390 9.02 -14.27 -16.64
CA ALA A 390 9.64 -13.26 -17.50
C ALA A 390 9.24 -11.82 -17.10
N SER A 391 7.97 -11.61 -16.75
CA SER A 391 7.44 -10.33 -16.31
C SER A 391 8.20 -9.76 -15.11
N PHE A 392 8.63 -10.60 -14.16
CA PHE A 392 9.41 -10.19 -12.99
C PHE A 392 10.67 -9.42 -13.41
N PHE A 393 11.42 -9.96 -14.37
CA PHE A 393 12.69 -9.39 -14.81
C PHE A 393 12.49 -8.12 -15.65
N THR A 394 11.47 -8.09 -16.50
CA THR A 394 11.09 -6.91 -17.28
C THR A 394 10.67 -5.75 -16.37
N ILE A 395 9.82 -6.01 -15.38
CA ILE A 395 9.40 -5.00 -14.40
C ILE A 395 10.61 -4.50 -13.62
N LYS A 396 11.48 -5.41 -13.14
CA LYS A 396 12.71 -5.04 -12.42
C LYS A 396 13.57 -4.05 -13.22
N GLU A 397 13.70 -4.25 -14.53
CA GLU A 397 14.45 -3.33 -15.41
C GLU A 397 13.76 -1.97 -15.55
N ILE A 398 12.50 -1.96 -16.00
CA ILE A 398 11.75 -0.74 -16.35
C ILE A 398 11.57 0.16 -15.13
N TRP A 399 11.32 -0.44 -13.96
CA TRP A 399 11.09 0.28 -12.70
C TRP A 399 12.35 0.56 -11.89
N SER A 400 13.53 0.23 -12.43
CA SER A 400 14.81 0.58 -11.81
C SER A 400 14.88 2.06 -11.44
N PRO A 401 15.21 2.40 -10.18
CA PRO A 401 15.44 3.78 -9.75
C PRO A 401 16.78 4.33 -10.27
N ILE A 402 17.61 3.51 -10.89
CA ILE A 402 18.81 3.92 -11.62
C ILE A 402 18.53 3.66 -13.09
N TYR A 403 18.18 4.72 -13.82
CA TYR A 403 17.89 4.60 -15.24
C TYR A 403 19.17 4.76 -16.05
N VAL A 404 19.42 3.80 -16.95
CA VAL A 404 20.49 3.83 -17.93
C VAL A 404 19.89 4.19 -19.29
N ALA A 405 20.34 5.29 -19.89
CA ALA A 405 19.87 5.67 -21.21
C ALA A 405 20.32 4.65 -22.27
N PRO A 406 19.57 4.46 -23.38
CA PRO A 406 19.97 3.57 -24.47
C PRO A 406 21.40 3.86 -24.96
N LEU A 407 22.20 2.78 -25.08
CA LEU A 407 23.60 2.83 -25.52
C LEU A 407 23.78 2.14 -26.87
N SER A 408 24.59 2.73 -27.75
CA SER A 408 25.11 2.04 -28.93
C SER A 408 26.57 1.64 -28.70
N MET A 409 26.86 0.33 -28.72
CA MET A 409 28.21 -0.19 -28.54
C MET A 409 29.16 0.17 -29.70
N GLU A 410 28.63 0.59 -30.85
CA GLU A 410 29.42 1.06 -31.99
C GLU A 410 30.12 2.39 -31.68
N THR A 411 29.39 3.32 -31.05
CA THR A 411 29.86 4.67 -30.70
C THR A 411 30.29 4.79 -29.24
N PHE A 412 30.15 3.72 -28.46
CA PHE A 412 30.44 3.73 -27.04
C PHE A 412 31.91 4.03 -26.72
N ASN A 413 32.12 4.99 -25.82
CA ASN A 413 33.43 5.48 -25.38
C ASN A 413 33.73 5.13 -23.90
N GLY A 414 32.91 4.29 -23.27
CA GLY A 414 33.04 3.95 -21.85
C GLY A 414 32.28 4.88 -20.89
N THR A 415 31.46 5.81 -21.41
CA THR A 415 30.60 6.69 -20.60
C THR A 415 29.14 6.22 -20.68
N VAL A 416 28.53 5.94 -19.52
CA VAL A 416 27.14 5.53 -19.40
C VAL A 416 26.30 6.70 -18.87
N PRO A 417 25.35 7.25 -19.64
CA PRO A 417 24.43 8.27 -19.13
C PRO A 417 23.43 7.65 -18.15
N LEU A 418 23.29 8.30 -16.99
CA LEU A 418 22.43 7.89 -15.90
C LEU A 418 21.40 8.98 -15.56
N GLU A 419 20.26 8.55 -15.03
CA GLU A 419 19.29 9.40 -14.34
C GLU A 419 18.97 8.79 -12.97
N ASN A 420 19.02 9.62 -11.93
CA ASN A 420 18.59 9.22 -10.59
C ASN A 420 17.07 9.34 -10.47
N ARG A 421 16.38 8.21 -10.43
CA ARG A 421 14.92 8.10 -10.26
C ARG A 421 14.50 7.67 -8.85
N TYR A 422 15.41 7.64 -7.88
CA TYR A 422 15.02 7.60 -6.47
C TYR A 422 14.33 8.90 -6.06
N SER A 423 13.44 8.85 -5.07
CA SER A 423 12.79 10.00 -4.46
C SER A 423 13.62 10.64 -3.36
N PHE A 424 14.43 9.86 -2.62
CA PHE A 424 15.20 10.36 -1.47
C PHE A 424 16.69 10.01 -1.51
N THR A 425 17.06 8.92 -2.20
CA THR A 425 18.42 8.41 -2.26
C THR A 425 19.27 9.17 -3.28
N ASN A 426 20.47 9.58 -2.88
CA ASN A 426 21.50 10.08 -3.80
C ASN A 426 22.31 8.89 -4.35
N LEU A 427 22.64 8.90 -5.64
CA LEU A 427 23.40 7.79 -6.24
C LEU A 427 24.79 7.59 -5.62
N ASN A 428 25.40 8.59 -4.98
CA ASN A 428 26.66 8.40 -4.26
C ASN A 428 26.58 7.40 -3.09
N GLN A 429 25.36 7.01 -2.67
CA GLN A 429 25.09 5.97 -1.67
C GLN A 429 25.01 4.57 -2.30
N CYS A 430 24.85 4.49 -3.62
CA CYS A 430 24.83 3.26 -4.40
C CYS A 430 26.25 2.84 -4.79
N THR A 431 26.38 1.61 -5.29
CA THR A 431 27.65 1.13 -5.87
C THR A 431 27.43 0.48 -7.23
N PHE A 432 28.46 0.49 -8.05
CA PHE A 432 28.41 -0.08 -9.39
C PHE A 432 29.57 -1.04 -9.60
N LYS A 433 29.34 -2.07 -10.41
CA LYS A 433 30.37 -3.01 -10.87
C LYS A 433 30.17 -3.23 -12.35
N TRP A 434 31.24 -3.24 -13.13
CA TRP A 434 31.16 -3.72 -14.51
C TRP A 434 32.01 -4.98 -14.69
N LYS A 435 31.62 -5.80 -15.66
CA LYS A 435 32.44 -6.92 -16.16
C LYS A 435 32.42 -6.99 -17.68
N LEU A 436 33.55 -7.33 -18.27
CA LEU A 436 33.69 -7.71 -19.66
C LEU A 436 33.84 -9.22 -19.71
N VAL A 437 33.06 -9.89 -20.54
CA VAL A 437 33.06 -11.36 -20.62
C VAL A 437 33.23 -11.84 -22.05
N ASN A 438 33.66 -13.09 -22.18
CA ASN A 438 33.54 -13.86 -23.41
C ASN A 438 32.61 -15.04 -23.19
N PHE A 439 31.77 -15.34 -24.17
CA PHE A 439 30.89 -16.50 -24.10
C PHE A 439 31.63 -17.76 -24.55
N PRO A 440 31.27 -18.93 -23.98
CA PRO A 440 31.74 -20.21 -24.49
C PRO A 440 31.33 -20.41 -25.95
N LYS A 441 32.13 -21.19 -26.69
CA LYS A 441 31.83 -21.56 -28.08
C LYS A 441 30.76 -22.66 -28.12
N ALA A 442 30.13 -22.83 -29.29
CA ALA A 442 29.06 -23.82 -29.53
C ALA A 442 29.43 -25.30 -29.30
N GLY A 443 30.66 -25.63 -28.92
CA GLY A 443 31.10 -26.99 -28.54
C GLY A 443 31.62 -27.10 -27.11
N ASP A 444 31.58 -26.03 -26.34
CA ASP A 444 32.08 -26.02 -24.97
C ASP A 444 31.07 -26.72 -24.04
N LYS A 445 31.59 -27.40 -23.01
CA LYS A 445 30.77 -28.14 -22.03
C LYS A 445 30.03 -27.24 -21.04
N SER A 446 30.35 -25.95 -21.02
CA SER A 446 29.79 -24.96 -20.10
C SER A 446 29.13 -23.86 -20.91
N THR A 447 28.01 -23.34 -20.42
CA THR A 447 27.33 -22.15 -20.93
C THR A 447 27.70 -20.89 -20.15
N GLN A 448 28.54 -21.01 -19.11
CA GLN A 448 28.93 -19.89 -18.27
C GLN A 448 29.90 -18.95 -18.99
N ALA A 449 29.61 -17.65 -18.95
CA ALA A 449 30.50 -16.63 -19.48
C ALA A 449 31.84 -16.61 -18.72
N ILE A 450 32.93 -16.36 -19.45
CA ILE A 450 34.29 -16.25 -18.93
C ILE A 450 34.60 -14.78 -18.67
N ASP A 451 34.74 -14.41 -17.40
CA ASP A 451 35.14 -13.06 -17.00
C ASP A 451 36.54 -12.73 -17.51
N LYS A 452 36.67 -11.63 -18.28
CA LYS A 452 37.95 -11.12 -18.78
C LYS A 452 38.49 -10.01 -17.91
N PHE A 453 37.63 -9.07 -17.56
CA PHE A 453 37.94 -7.92 -16.74
C PHE A 453 36.73 -7.57 -15.89
N ALA A 454 36.96 -7.04 -14.69
CA ALA A 454 35.91 -6.49 -13.87
C ALA A 454 36.48 -5.38 -12.98
N ALA A 455 35.66 -4.39 -12.66
CA ALA A 455 36.02 -3.37 -11.68
C ALA A 455 34.79 -2.88 -10.92
N ASN A 456 35.02 -2.47 -9.68
CA ASN A 456 34.05 -1.69 -8.91
C ASN A 456 34.22 -0.22 -9.28
N LEU A 457 33.12 0.51 -9.30
CA LEU A 457 33.07 1.92 -9.62
C LEU A 457 32.52 2.71 -8.45
N LYS A 458 33.06 3.92 -8.27
CA LYS A 458 32.43 4.92 -7.42
C LYS A 458 31.20 5.46 -8.14
N ALA A 459 30.06 5.47 -7.48
CA ALA A 459 28.86 6.08 -8.01
C ALA A 459 29.01 7.62 -8.12
N PRO A 460 28.40 8.26 -9.13
CA PRO A 460 28.39 9.70 -9.24
C PRO A 460 27.53 10.33 -8.15
N ASP A 461 27.85 11.57 -7.77
CA ASP A 461 27.02 12.37 -6.87
C ASP A 461 25.86 12.99 -7.65
N LEU A 462 24.75 12.25 -7.71
CA LEU A 462 23.52 12.67 -8.39
C LEU A 462 22.37 12.58 -7.38
N LYS A 463 21.79 13.73 -7.03
CA LYS A 463 20.61 13.83 -6.16
C LYS A 463 19.37 13.29 -6.89
N PRO A 464 18.28 12.97 -6.17
CA PRO A 464 16.99 12.64 -6.76
C PRO A 464 16.61 13.57 -7.93
N GLY A 465 16.29 12.99 -9.10
CA GLY A 465 15.92 13.70 -10.32
C GLY A 465 17.08 14.21 -11.19
N GLU A 466 18.34 14.15 -10.72
CA GLU A 466 19.49 14.62 -11.50
C GLU A 466 19.94 13.59 -12.55
N LYS A 467 20.45 14.11 -13.67
CA LYS A 467 21.06 13.34 -14.75
C LYS A 467 22.57 13.55 -14.75
N GLY A 468 23.32 12.53 -15.14
CA GLY A 468 24.77 12.61 -15.22
C GLY A 468 25.37 11.41 -15.94
N ASN A 469 26.66 11.20 -15.71
CA ASN A 469 27.43 10.18 -16.41
C ASN A 469 28.22 9.31 -15.43
N LEU A 470 28.30 8.02 -15.73
CA LEU A 470 29.18 7.05 -15.09
C LEU A 470 30.29 6.66 -16.04
N GLN A 471 31.54 6.93 -15.67
CA GLN A 471 32.72 6.56 -16.45
C GLN A 471 33.22 5.18 -16.03
N LEU A 472 33.27 4.23 -16.96
CA LEU A 472 33.68 2.84 -16.66
C LEU A 472 35.20 2.63 -16.64
N ALA A 473 35.97 3.53 -17.27
CA ALA A 473 37.44 3.41 -17.43
C ALA A 473 37.88 2.04 -18.01
N LEU A 474 37.28 1.66 -19.15
CA LEU A 474 37.54 0.38 -19.80
C LEU A 474 38.99 0.22 -20.30
N PRO A 475 39.57 -0.99 -20.28
CA PRO A 475 40.91 -1.24 -20.84
C PRO A 475 40.95 -1.03 -22.35
N LYS A 476 42.10 -0.68 -22.92
CA LYS A 476 42.24 -0.33 -24.36
C LYS A 476 41.70 -1.40 -25.32
N ASP A 477 41.73 -2.67 -24.92
CA ASP A 477 41.29 -3.81 -25.72
C ASP A 477 39.90 -4.35 -25.32
N TRP A 478 39.10 -3.57 -24.60
CA TRP A 478 37.74 -3.96 -24.18
C TRP A 478 36.85 -4.44 -25.33
N LYS A 479 37.06 -3.90 -26.54
CA LYS A 479 36.35 -4.30 -27.77
C LYS A 479 36.61 -5.76 -28.19
N LYS A 480 37.57 -6.46 -27.58
CA LYS A 480 37.81 -7.90 -27.83
C LYS A 480 36.88 -8.81 -27.04
N SER A 481 36.12 -8.29 -26.08
CA SER A 481 35.13 -9.05 -25.32
C SER A 481 33.83 -9.20 -26.07
N ASP A 482 33.01 -10.19 -25.69
CA ASP A 482 31.73 -10.45 -26.35
C ASP A 482 30.62 -9.58 -25.78
N ALA A 483 30.61 -9.37 -24.46
CA ALA A 483 29.61 -8.53 -23.80
C ALA A 483 30.19 -7.70 -22.64
N LEU A 484 29.57 -6.55 -22.41
CA LEU A 484 29.74 -5.70 -21.23
C LEU A 484 28.52 -5.89 -20.34
N TYR A 485 28.74 -6.13 -19.05
CA TYR A 485 27.70 -6.05 -18.04
C TYR A 485 27.98 -4.89 -17.09
N LEU A 486 26.92 -4.22 -16.67
CA LEU A 486 26.93 -3.22 -15.60
C LEU A 486 25.90 -3.64 -14.56
N THR A 487 26.34 -3.82 -13.33
CA THR A 487 25.47 -4.10 -12.18
C THR A 487 25.46 -2.89 -11.27
N ALA A 488 24.27 -2.45 -10.86
CA ALA A 488 24.09 -1.46 -9.81
C ALA A 488 23.55 -2.11 -8.53
N TYR A 489 24.03 -1.62 -7.39
CA TYR A 489 23.58 -2.02 -6.06
C TYR A 489 23.08 -0.79 -5.30
N GLY A 490 21.94 -0.94 -4.63
CA GLY A 490 21.32 0.12 -3.84
C GLY A 490 22.09 0.44 -2.55
N PRO A 491 21.61 1.42 -1.76
CA PRO A 491 22.20 1.74 -0.45
C PRO A 491 22.12 0.58 0.56
N ASP A 492 21.16 -0.33 0.36
CA ASP A 492 21.00 -1.57 1.11
C ASP A 492 21.94 -2.70 0.66
N LYS A 493 22.79 -2.43 -0.34
CA LYS A 493 23.73 -3.37 -0.98
C LYS A 493 23.06 -4.53 -1.72
N LYS A 494 21.74 -4.48 -1.96
CA LYS A 494 21.05 -5.42 -2.84
C LYS A 494 21.21 -5.00 -4.29
N GLU A 495 21.18 -5.97 -5.20
CA GLU A 495 21.21 -5.69 -6.63
C GLU A 495 19.93 -4.95 -7.04
N VAL A 496 20.10 -3.79 -7.66
CA VAL A 496 19.01 -3.04 -8.31
C VAL A 496 18.72 -3.67 -9.67
N PHE A 497 19.75 -3.79 -10.51
CA PHE A 497 19.68 -4.46 -11.80
C PHE A 497 21.07 -4.73 -12.38
N THR A 498 21.15 -5.66 -13.33
CA THR A 498 22.33 -5.90 -14.18
C THR A 498 21.94 -5.72 -15.65
N TRP A 499 22.45 -4.65 -16.28
CA TRP A 499 22.33 -4.43 -17.72
C TRP A 499 23.44 -5.15 -18.47
N SER A 500 23.17 -5.52 -19.72
CA SER A 500 24.16 -6.14 -20.60
C SER A 500 24.08 -5.62 -22.02
N TRP A 501 25.25 -5.43 -22.64
CA TRP A 501 25.36 -5.01 -24.04
C TRP A 501 26.33 -5.92 -24.79
N GLN A 502 25.92 -6.35 -25.97
CA GLN A 502 26.79 -7.05 -26.90
C GLN A 502 27.84 -6.08 -27.47
N ILE A 503 29.11 -6.41 -27.30
CA ILE A 503 30.24 -5.60 -27.80
C ILE A 503 30.58 -6.01 -29.24
N ASN A 504 30.76 -7.32 -29.46
CA ASN A 504 31.12 -7.86 -30.76
C ASN A 504 29.89 -8.44 -31.44
N GLN A 505 29.40 -7.74 -32.48
CA GLN A 505 28.33 -8.23 -33.37
C GLN A 505 28.80 -9.28 -34.39
N LYS A 506 29.92 -9.99 -34.13
CA LYS A 506 30.35 -11.03 -35.08
C LYS A 506 29.19 -12.02 -35.25
N PRO A 507 28.79 -12.36 -36.49
CA PRO A 507 27.75 -13.35 -36.70
C PRO A 507 28.26 -14.70 -36.17
N LEU A 508 27.89 -15.03 -34.93
CA LEU A 508 28.28 -16.25 -34.23
C LEU A 508 27.69 -17.52 -34.86
N LEU A 509 26.90 -17.40 -35.94
CA LEU A 509 26.18 -18.51 -36.56
C LEU A 509 26.50 -18.77 -38.05
N ALA A 510 27.37 -17.98 -38.68
CA ALA A 510 27.49 -18.01 -40.15
C ALA A 510 28.39 -19.09 -40.78
N PRO A 511 29.00 -20.06 -40.07
CA PRO A 511 29.40 -21.30 -40.77
C PRO A 511 29.15 -22.61 -40.00
N VAL A 512 28.32 -22.64 -38.96
CA VAL A 512 28.01 -23.93 -38.29
C VAL A 512 26.96 -24.74 -39.06
N LEU A 513 26.16 -24.08 -39.91
CA LEU A 513 25.22 -24.76 -40.81
C LEU A 513 25.87 -25.30 -42.10
N ASP A 514 27.15 -25.02 -42.36
CA ASP A 514 27.87 -25.58 -43.52
C ASP A 514 28.23 -27.07 -43.35
N HIS A 515 27.94 -27.66 -42.20
CA HIS A 515 28.07 -29.09 -41.94
C HIS A 515 26.71 -29.79 -41.85
N LEU A 516 25.77 -29.45 -42.74
CA LEU A 516 24.67 -30.37 -43.03
C LEU A 516 25.26 -31.66 -43.62
N SER A 517 25.16 -32.75 -42.86
CA SER A 517 25.36 -34.11 -43.37
C SER A 517 24.41 -34.30 -44.56
N LYS A 518 24.97 -34.40 -45.79
CA LYS A 518 24.21 -34.78 -46.99
C LYS A 518 23.68 -36.23 -46.95
N ASN A 519 23.91 -36.96 -45.84
CA ASN A 519 23.74 -38.41 -45.77
C ASN A 519 22.79 -38.88 -44.66
N SER A 520 22.08 -37.99 -43.96
CA SER A 520 21.16 -38.43 -42.92
C SER A 520 19.93 -39.08 -43.56
N LYS A 521 19.70 -40.36 -43.27
CA LYS A 521 18.58 -41.11 -43.85
C LYS A 521 17.31 -40.75 -43.08
N ILE A 522 16.40 -40.04 -43.74
CA ILE A 522 15.09 -39.72 -43.18
C ILE A 522 14.16 -40.89 -43.49
N THR A 523 13.55 -41.46 -42.46
CA THR A 523 12.44 -42.40 -42.59
C THR A 523 11.17 -41.76 -42.07
N VAL A 524 10.15 -41.68 -42.92
CA VAL A 524 8.81 -41.22 -42.56
C VAL A 524 7.92 -42.45 -42.48
N LYS A 525 7.24 -42.61 -41.35
CA LYS A 525 6.20 -43.62 -41.18
C LYS A 525 4.87 -42.90 -41.00
N ASP A 526 3.95 -43.16 -41.91
CA ASP A 526 2.56 -42.74 -41.80
C ASP A 526 1.83 -43.71 -40.87
N ALA A 527 1.32 -43.19 -39.75
CA ALA A 527 0.54 -43.96 -38.78
C ALA A 527 -0.96 -43.56 -38.80
N GLY A 528 -1.43 -42.98 -39.90
CA GLY A 528 -2.83 -42.57 -40.11
C GLY A 528 -3.05 -41.11 -39.74
N ASP A 529 -3.15 -40.82 -38.46
CA ASP A 529 -3.45 -39.50 -37.89
C ASP A 529 -2.19 -38.72 -37.48
N ILE A 530 -1.00 -39.32 -37.64
CA ILE A 530 0.32 -38.72 -37.39
C ILE A 530 1.38 -39.28 -38.33
N PHE A 531 2.31 -38.42 -38.77
CA PHE A 531 3.55 -38.81 -39.42
C PHE A 531 4.68 -38.87 -38.39
N GLU A 532 5.27 -40.05 -38.20
CA GLU A 532 6.51 -40.20 -37.43
C GLU A 532 7.72 -40.02 -38.36
N VAL A 533 8.46 -38.92 -38.17
CA VAL A 533 9.68 -38.63 -38.94
C VAL A 533 10.90 -38.93 -38.08
N ASN A 534 11.72 -39.89 -38.50
CA ASN A 534 12.97 -40.28 -37.84
C ASN A 534 14.17 -39.94 -38.74
N SER A 535 15.24 -39.41 -38.15
CA SER A 535 16.52 -39.12 -38.83
C SER A 535 17.68 -39.62 -37.99
N ASP A 536 18.67 -40.28 -38.61
CA ASP A 536 19.82 -40.88 -37.92
C ASP A 536 20.91 -39.86 -37.52
N GLY A 537 20.67 -38.56 -37.75
CA GLY A 537 21.30 -37.46 -37.02
C GLY A 537 22.84 -37.46 -36.97
N LYS A 538 23.53 -37.96 -38.01
CA LYS A 538 25.00 -37.96 -38.02
C LYS A 538 25.55 -36.55 -38.25
N ILE A 539 25.87 -35.86 -37.16
CA ILE A 539 26.72 -34.67 -37.19
C ILE A 539 28.17 -35.17 -37.35
N LYS A 540 28.85 -34.81 -38.45
CA LYS A 540 30.29 -35.04 -38.57
C LYS A 540 30.96 -34.25 -37.44
N ARG A 541 31.60 -34.96 -36.51
CA ARG A 541 32.45 -34.35 -35.47
C ARG A 541 33.66 -33.66 -36.09
#